data_AF-A0A554J1W0-F1
#
_entry.id   AF-A0A554J1W0-F1
#
_cell.length_a   1.000
_cell.length_b   1.000
_cell.length_c   1.000
_cell.angle_alpha   90.00
_cell.angle_beta   90.00
_cell.angle_gamma   90.00
#
_symmetry.space_group_name_H-M   'P 1'
#
loop_
_entity.id
_entity.type
_entity.pdbx_description
1 polymer ?
#
loop_
_entity_poly.entity_id
_entity_poly.type
_entity_poly.pdbx_seq_one_letter_code
_entity_poly.pdbx_strand_id
1 'polypeptide(L)'
;MSAAHYHSHGGDRAMSFFRPEDLCVGERYRLTEVIEGREVSFGEYVLVYIEIVPKMNPPVLGFARAKDSGAQIFLVKMYGDSTWRRAFKQSQGLWEVYSPIGAVFWNRSYVLVEKVT
;
A
#
# COMPACT_ATOMS: atom_id res chain seq x y z
N MET A 1 35.79 -9.10 -33.43
CA MET A 1 35.07 -8.40 -32.33
C MET A 1 33.90 -9.29 -31.98
N SER A 2 33.95 -9.94 -30.81
CA SER A 2 33.04 -11.02 -30.43
C SER A 2 31.75 -10.49 -29.82
N ALA A 3 30.63 -11.07 -30.23
CA ALA A 3 29.33 -10.90 -29.62
C ALA A 3 29.23 -11.68 -28.30
N ALA A 4 28.30 -11.19 -27.47
CA ALA A 4 27.58 -11.83 -26.38
C ALA A 4 28.38 -12.31 -25.14
N HIS A 5 28.00 -11.77 -23.97
CA HIS A 5 27.59 -12.61 -22.86
C HIS A 5 26.47 -11.95 -22.04
N TYR A 6 25.35 -12.67 -22.01
CA TYR A 6 24.20 -12.47 -21.16
C TYR A 6 24.57 -12.66 -19.69
N HIS A 7 24.09 -11.78 -18.83
CA HIS A 7 23.65 -12.14 -17.48
C HIS A 7 22.26 -11.58 -17.27
N SER A 8 21.28 -12.36 -17.69
CA SER A 8 19.89 -12.28 -17.24
C SER A 8 19.83 -12.80 -15.81
N HIS A 9 19.68 -11.90 -14.84
CA HIS A 9 19.34 -12.26 -13.47
C HIS A 9 18.10 -11.52 -13.00
N GLY A 10 17.18 -12.32 -12.47
CA GLY A 10 16.07 -11.89 -11.63
C GLY A 10 14.90 -11.45 -12.46
N GLY A 11 13.94 -12.37 -12.68
CA GLY A 11 12.67 -12.04 -13.28
C GLY A 11 12.10 -10.77 -12.66
N ASP A 12 12.03 -9.72 -13.47
CA ASP A 12 11.05 -8.67 -13.31
C ASP A 12 9.70 -9.36 -13.32
N ARG A 13 9.26 -9.83 -12.15
CA ARG A 13 7.83 -9.84 -11.86
C ARG A 13 7.44 -8.40 -12.12
N ALA A 14 6.87 -8.14 -13.28
CA ALA A 14 6.26 -6.87 -13.60
C ALA A 14 5.35 -6.55 -12.42
N MET A 15 5.83 -5.70 -11.52
CA MET A 15 5.11 -5.33 -10.31
C MET A 15 3.96 -4.50 -10.83
N SER A 16 2.84 -5.15 -11.09
CA SER A 16 1.62 -4.48 -11.50
C SER A 16 1.20 -3.61 -10.34
N PHE A 17 1.57 -2.34 -10.40
CA PHE A 17 1.05 -1.33 -9.50
C PHE A 17 -0.47 -1.31 -9.71
N PHE A 18 -1.20 -1.94 -8.80
CA PHE A 18 -2.66 -2.06 -8.87
C PHE A 18 -3.28 -0.67 -8.82
N ARG A 19 -4.30 -0.46 -9.65
CA ARG A 19 -5.13 0.72 -9.50
C ARG A 19 -6.10 0.50 -8.34
N PRO A 20 -6.45 1.54 -7.58
CA PRO A 20 -7.47 1.44 -6.53
C PRO A 20 -8.79 0.82 -7.01
N GLU A 21 -9.13 1.02 -8.28
CA GLU A 21 -10.33 0.45 -8.91
C GLU A 21 -10.29 -1.08 -9.07
N ASP A 22 -9.10 -1.68 -9.02
CA ASP A 22 -8.91 -3.13 -9.12
C ASP A 22 -9.11 -3.85 -7.76
N LEU A 23 -9.38 -3.10 -6.70
CA LEU A 23 -9.50 -3.62 -5.34
C LEU A 23 -10.96 -3.94 -4.98
N CYS A 24 -11.17 -5.12 -4.41
CA CYS A 24 -12.49 -5.64 -4.07
C CYS A 24 -12.61 -5.87 -2.56
N VAL A 25 -13.68 -5.32 -1.97
CA VAL A 25 -14.03 -5.59 -0.57
C VAL A 25 -14.29 -7.10 -0.39
N GLY A 26 -13.76 -7.67 0.69
CA GLY A 26 -13.83 -9.09 1.01
C GLY A 26 -12.66 -9.93 0.49
N GLU A 27 -11.84 -9.39 -0.41
CA GLU A 27 -10.64 -10.06 -0.90
C GLU A 27 -9.44 -9.91 0.06
N ARG A 28 -8.50 -10.84 -0.05
CA ARG A 28 -7.26 -10.86 0.75
C ARG A 28 -6.12 -10.21 -0.01
N TYR A 29 -5.36 -9.41 0.71
CA TYR A 29 -4.19 -8.70 0.22
C TYR A 29 -3.04 -8.85 1.21
N ARG A 30 -1.83 -8.98 0.69
CA ARG A 30 -0.61 -8.84 1.45
C ARG A 30 -0.24 -7.36 1.49
N LEU A 31 -0.07 -6.84 2.69
CA LEU A 31 0.46 -5.51 2.94
C LEU A 31 1.91 -5.65 3.38
N THR A 32 2.82 -5.04 2.64
CA THR A 32 4.26 -5.06 2.95
C THR A 32 4.75 -3.63 3.17
N GLU A 33 5.27 -3.34 4.36
CA GLU A 33 5.91 -2.06 4.64
C GLU A 33 7.33 -2.05 4.09
N VAL A 34 7.64 -1.02 3.32
CA VAL A 34 8.95 -0.79 2.74
C VAL A 34 9.50 0.53 3.27
N ILE A 35 10.77 0.51 3.71
CA ILE A 35 11.49 1.67 4.21
C ILE A 35 12.88 1.69 3.59
N GLU A 36 13.21 2.78 2.91
CA GLU A 36 14.47 2.94 2.18
C GLU A 36 14.76 1.78 1.22
N GLY A 37 13.71 1.27 0.57
CA GLY A 37 13.80 0.15 -0.37
C GLY A 37 13.95 -1.23 0.29
N ARG A 38 13.86 -1.34 1.61
CA ARG A 38 13.90 -2.61 2.34
C ARG A 38 12.53 -2.96 2.91
N GLU A 39 12.09 -4.20 2.73
CA GLU A 39 10.92 -4.72 3.43
C GLU A 39 11.22 -4.81 4.92
N VAL A 40 10.36 -4.22 5.75
CA VAL A 40 10.53 -4.20 7.21
C VAL A 40 9.45 -4.98 7.95
N SER A 41 8.25 -5.08 7.36
CA SER A 41 7.15 -5.85 7.92
C SER A 41 6.20 -6.27 6.81
N PHE A 42 5.49 -7.39 6.99
CA PHE A 42 4.42 -7.79 6.09
C PHE A 42 3.34 -8.59 6.83
N GLY A 43 2.14 -8.63 6.25
CA GLY A 43 1.05 -9.47 6.73
C GLY A 43 -0.08 -9.56 5.72
N GLU A 44 -0.96 -10.55 5.90
CA GLU A 44 -2.17 -10.67 5.10
C GLU A 44 -3.37 -10.05 5.80
N TYR A 45 -4.19 -9.36 5.01
CA TYR A 45 -5.33 -8.59 5.47
C TYR A 45 -6.49 -8.73 4.49
N VAL A 46 -7.71 -8.59 4.99
CA VAL A 46 -8.92 -8.49 4.18
C VAL A 46 -9.22 -7.01 3.95
N LEU A 47 -9.52 -6.61 2.71
CA LEU A 47 -10.07 -5.29 2.43
C LEU A 47 -11.52 -5.26 2.92
N VAL A 48 -11.82 -4.45 3.93
CA VAL A 48 -13.15 -4.42 4.56
C VAL A 48 -14.00 -3.23 4.13
N TYR A 49 -13.40 -2.12 3.68
CA TYR A 49 -14.13 -1.02 3.05
C TYR A 49 -13.25 -0.11 2.19
N ILE A 50 -13.91 0.66 1.32
CA ILE A 50 -13.33 1.75 0.52
C ILE A 50 -14.11 3.03 0.85
N GLU A 51 -13.42 4.08 1.28
CA GLU A 51 -14.03 5.38 1.62
C GLU A 51 -13.56 6.46 0.64
N ILE A 52 -14.51 7.08 -0.06
CA ILE A 52 -14.25 8.19 -0.97
C ILE A 52 -14.23 9.49 -0.15
N VAL A 53 -13.05 10.06 0.04
CA VAL A 53 -12.87 11.30 0.80
C VAL A 53 -12.62 12.46 -0.17
N PRO A 54 -13.36 13.57 -0.09
CA PRO A 54 -13.07 14.75 -0.90
C PRO A 54 -11.63 15.21 -0.69
N LYS A 55 -10.87 15.39 -1.78
CA LYS A 55 -9.43 15.75 -1.85
C LYS A 55 -8.43 14.60 -1.65
N MET A 56 -8.87 13.39 -1.29
CA MET A 56 -8.04 12.19 -1.36
C MET A 56 -8.49 11.37 -2.58
N ASN A 57 -7.82 11.62 -3.71
CA ASN A 57 -7.97 10.81 -4.90
C ASN A 57 -6.60 10.22 -5.21
N PRO A 58 -6.44 8.88 -5.13
CA PRO A 58 -7.46 7.82 -4.98
C PRO A 58 -8.11 7.65 -3.58
N PRO A 59 -9.19 6.85 -3.47
CA PRO A 59 -9.93 6.66 -2.21
C PRO A 59 -9.10 6.02 -1.10
N VAL A 60 -9.59 6.16 0.14
CA VAL A 60 -9.02 5.52 1.33
C VAL A 60 -9.42 4.06 1.37
N LEU A 61 -8.47 3.18 1.70
CA LEU A 61 -8.69 1.75 1.81
C LEU A 61 -8.58 1.31 3.28
N GLY A 62 -9.56 0.54 3.76
CA GLY A 62 -9.56 -0.01 5.12
C GLY A 62 -9.32 -1.52 5.14
N PHE A 63 -8.25 -1.96 5.80
CA PHE A 63 -7.84 -3.37 5.90
C PHE A 63 -7.93 -3.89 7.32
N ALA A 64 -8.31 -5.16 7.49
CA ALA A 64 -8.40 -5.86 8.78
C ALA A 64 -7.67 -7.22 8.73
N ARG A 65 -7.09 -7.67 9.86
CA ARG A 65 -6.43 -9.00 9.93
C ARG A 65 -7.42 -10.16 9.88
N ALA A 66 -8.62 -9.96 10.40
CA ALA A 66 -9.71 -10.92 10.36
C ALA A 66 -10.91 -10.33 9.61
N LYS A 67 -11.96 -11.12 9.39
CA LYS A 67 -13.27 -10.64 8.89
C LYS A 67 -14.02 -9.85 9.98
N ASP A 68 -13.33 -8.92 10.63
CA ASP A 68 -13.90 -8.05 11.65
C ASP A 68 -14.67 -6.91 10.95
N SER A 69 -15.64 -6.34 11.65
CA SER A 69 -16.46 -5.23 11.12
C SER A 69 -15.71 -3.89 11.01
N GLY A 70 -14.48 -3.81 11.52
CA GLY A 70 -13.67 -2.59 11.55
C GLY A 70 -12.29 -2.79 10.93
N ALA A 71 -11.89 -1.84 10.10
CA ALA A 71 -10.52 -1.78 9.60
C ALA A 71 -9.53 -1.37 10.71
N GLN A 72 -8.37 -2.01 10.69
CA GLN A 72 -7.25 -1.78 11.61
C GLN A 72 -6.12 -1.00 10.93
N ILE A 73 -6.04 -1.04 9.60
CA ILE A 73 -5.04 -0.33 8.81
C ILE A 73 -5.77 0.46 7.73
N PHE A 74 -5.52 1.78 7.70
CA PHE A 74 -6.01 2.63 6.63
C PHE A 74 -4.87 3.00 5.70
N LEU A 75 -5.10 2.89 4.40
CA LEU A 75 -4.14 3.29 3.38
C LEU A 75 -4.71 4.41 2.53
N VAL A 76 -3.87 5.41 2.26
CA VAL A 76 -4.16 6.52 1.34
C VAL A 76 -3.01 6.68 0.35
N LYS A 77 -3.27 7.21 -0.84
CA LYS A 77 -2.22 7.78 -1.69
C LYS A 77 -2.30 9.30 -1.65
N MET A 78 -1.14 9.94 -1.61
CA MET A 78 -1.04 11.39 -1.76
C MET A 78 -1.15 11.77 -3.24
N TYR A 79 -1.68 12.94 -3.54
CA TYR A 79 -1.73 13.45 -4.91
C TYR A 79 -0.31 13.53 -5.51
N GLY A 80 -0.11 12.91 -6.67
CA GLY A 80 1.19 12.83 -7.34
C GLY A 80 2.13 11.75 -6.80
N ASP A 81 1.71 10.95 -5.81
CA ASP A 81 2.46 9.80 -5.28
C ASP A 81 1.83 8.49 -5.80
N SER A 82 2.66 7.60 -6.34
CA SER A 82 2.20 6.28 -6.82
C SER A 82 2.04 5.26 -5.67
N THR A 83 2.52 5.58 -4.47
CA THR A 83 2.68 4.66 -3.35
C THR A 83 1.62 4.83 -2.27
N TRP A 84 1.27 3.73 -1.58
CA TRP A 84 0.33 3.77 -0.45
C TRP A 84 1.03 4.11 0.85
N ARG A 85 0.32 4.79 1.75
CA ARG A 85 0.82 5.19 3.07
C ARG A 85 -0.24 4.91 4.13
N ARG A 86 0.21 4.63 5.35
CA ARG A 86 -0.70 4.50 6.49
C ARG A 86 -1.34 5.83 6.84
N ALA A 87 -2.62 5.79 7.18
CA ALA A 87 -3.36 6.91 7.71
C ALA A 87 -4.15 6.51 8.95
N PHE A 88 -4.60 7.50 9.71
CA PHE A 88 -5.49 7.33 10.84
C PHE A 88 -6.62 8.34 10.75
N LYS A 89 -7.83 7.89 11.09
CA LYS A 89 -9.02 8.74 11.14
C LYS A 89 -9.07 9.43 12.49
N GLN A 90 -8.99 10.76 12.50
CA GLN A 90 -9.16 11.57 13.70
C GLN A 90 -10.64 11.66 14.09
N SER A 91 -10.92 12.06 15.34
CA SER A 91 -12.27 12.15 15.91
C SER A 91 -13.24 13.06 15.13
N GLN A 92 -12.72 14.03 14.38
CA GLN A 92 -13.50 14.96 13.56
C GLN A 92 -13.68 14.50 12.09
N GLY A 93 -13.35 13.23 11.78
CA GLY A 93 -13.42 12.70 10.42
C GLY A 93 -12.29 13.16 9.50
N LEU A 94 -11.30 13.89 10.03
CA LEU A 94 -10.07 14.25 9.33
C LEU A 94 -9.13 13.04 9.24
N TRP A 95 -8.41 12.93 8.14
CA TRP A 95 -7.44 11.86 7.90
C TRP A 95 -6.03 12.42 8.00
N GLU A 96 -5.21 11.81 8.84
CA GLU A 96 -3.81 12.17 9.02
C GLU A 96 -2.92 11.03 8.53
N VAL A 97 -1.91 11.37 7.72
CA VAL A 97 -1.00 10.41 7.08
C VAL A 97 0.27 10.29 7.89
N TYR A 98 0.65 9.07 8.21
CA TYR A 98 1.79 8.79 9.09
C TYR A 98 2.92 8.12 8.31
N SER A 99 4.13 8.60 8.52
CA SER A 99 5.34 7.87 8.18
C SER A 99 5.62 6.85 9.30
N PRO A 100 5.90 5.58 8.98
CA PRO A 100 6.06 4.52 9.98
C PRO A 100 7.24 4.71 10.96
N ILE A 101 8.15 5.68 10.75
CA ILE A 101 9.27 5.96 11.69
C ILE A 101 9.35 7.43 12.13
N GLY A 102 8.27 8.21 12.09
CA GLY A 102 8.32 9.60 12.54
C GLY A 102 9.19 10.50 11.64
N ALA A 103 8.54 11.21 10.73
CA ALA A 103 9.04 12.38 9.98
C ALA A 103 10.28 12.25 9.05
N VAL A 104 11.30 11.42 9.29
CA VAL A 104 12.59 11.52 8.55
C VAL A 104 12.55 10.90 7.15
N PHE A 105 11.78 9.83 6.94
CA PHE A 105 11.80 9.04 5.70
C PHE A 105 10.51 9.15 4.89
N TRP A 106 9.85 10.29 4.94
CA TRP A 106 8.51 10.46 4.34
C TRP A 106 8.47 10.02 2.86
N ASN A 107 9.43 10.41 2.03
CA ASN A 107 9.43 10.03 0.61
C ASN A 107 10.04 8.65 0.32
N ARG A 108 10.51 7.93 1.34
CA ARG A 108 11.20 6.64 1.22
C ARG A 108 10.50 5.51 1.94
N SER A 109 9.31 5.77 2.48
CA SER A 109 8.50 4.77 3.14
C SER A 109 7.11 4.70 2.52
N TYR A 110 6.69 3.47 2.25
CA TYR A 110 5.39 3.17 1.66
C TYR A 110 4.94 1.76 2.02
N VAL A 111 3.68 1.48 1.69
CA VAL A 111 3.06 0.16 1.78
C VAL A 111 2.85 -0.37 0.38
N LEU A 112 3.37 -1.56 0.10
CA LEU A 112 2.98 -2.35 -1.06
C LEU A 112 1.70 -3.11 -0.74
N VAL A 113 0.78 -3.13 -1.70
CA VAL A 113 -0.49 -3.84 -1.62
C VAL A 113 -0.49 -4.86 -2.74
N GLU A 114 -0.51 -6.14 -2.39
CA GLU A 114 -0.45 -7.26 -3.34
C GLU A 114 -1.67 -8.15 -3.16
N LYS A 115 -2.35 -8.52 -4.24
CA LYS A 115 -3.48 -9.46 -4.17
C LYS A 115 -2.97 -10.86 -3.84
N VAL A 116 -3.59 -11.51 -2.85
CA VAL A 116 -3.34 -12.93 -2.56
C VAL A 116 -4.25 -13.75 -3.47
N THR A 117 -3.66 -14.49 -4.41
CA THR A 117 -4.36 -15.41 -5.33
C THR A 117 -4.68 -16.74 -4.67
#